data_AF-A0A838HIY3-F1
#
_entry.id   AF-A0A838HIY3-F1
#
_cell.length_a   1.000
_cell.length_b   1.000
_cell.length_c   1.000
_cell.angle_alpha   90.00
_cell.angle_beta   90.00
_cell.angle_gamma   90.00
#
_symmetry.space_group_name_H-M   'P 1'
#
loop_
_entity.id
_entity.type
_entity.pdbx_description
1 polymer ?
#
loop_
_entity_poly.entity_id
_entity_poly.type
_entity_poly.pdbx_seq_one_letter_code
_entity_poly.pdbx_strand_id
1 'polypeptide(L)'
;MKSKWIVLSSLLVVLVVLASAARSHTPAHTRDDEAGVRQAIQHYFDGHATGDSVVMRRAFHPDARVMFIRNGTFTTRTLPEFLAGFTGEPAADEDRRLRTITMHKSFHAAPKAVAAAAS
;
A
#
# COMPACT_ATOMS: atom_id res chain seq x y z
N MET A 1 8.06 -10.10 59.38
CA MET A 1 8.80 -9.19 58.47
C MET A 1 8.96 -9.68 57.02
N LYS A 2 8.81 -10.98 56.72
CA LYS A 2 9.06 -11.55 55.37
C LYS A 2 7.89 -11.42 54.38
N SER A 3 6.64 -11.26 54.84
CA SER A 3 5.47 -11.18 53.93
C SER A 3 5.30 -9.82 53.25
N LYS A 4 5.77 -8.72 53.85
CA LYS A 4 5.70 -7.37 53.25
C LYS A 4 6.54 -7.23 51.98
N TRP A 5 7.59 -8.03 51.84
CA TRP A 5 8.50 -8.02 50.68
C TRP A 5 7.95 -8.80 49.48
N ILE A 6 7.13 -9.82 49.74
CA ILE A 6 6.48 -10.62 48.70
C ILE A 6 5.35 -9.81 48.04
N VAL A 7 4.56 -9.08 48.84
CA VAL A 7 3.48 -8.23 48.31
C VAL A 7 4.03 -7.05 47.49
N LEU A 8 5.14 -6.44 47.93
CA LEU A 8 5.79 -5.34 47.19
C LEU A 8 6.39 -5.80 45.85
N SER A 9 6.92 -7.03 45.82
CA SER A 9 7.49 -7.63 44.60
C SER A 9 6.39 -8.01 43.59
N SER A 10 5.25 -8.54 44.06
CA SER A 10 4.10 -8.83 43.21
C SER A 10 3.45 -7.56 42.64
N LEU A 11 3.41 -6.47 43.42
CA LEU A 11 2.91 -5.18 42.94
C LEU A 11 3.80 -4.58 41.83
N LEU A 12 5.13 -4.75 41.94
CA LEU A 12 6.09 -4.32 40.93
C LEU A 12 5.95 -5.13 39.62
N VAL A 13 5.75 -6.45 39.71
CA VAL A 13 5.53 -7.31 38.54
C VAL A 13 4.22 -6.97 37.83
N VAL A 14 3.14 -6.71 38.57
CA VAL A 14 1.85 -6.27 38.00
C VAL A 14 2.00 -4.91 37.28
N LEU A 15 2.74 -3.96 37.84
CA LEU A 15 3.01 -2.66 37.23
C LEU A 15 3.82 -2.76 35.92
N VAL A 16 4.79 -3.67 35.85
CA VAL A 16 5.56 -3.94 34.61
C VAL A 16 4.71 -4.63 33.54
N VAL A 17 3.78 -5.51 33.93
CA VAL A 17 2.85 -6.17 33.00
C VAL A 17 1.82 -5.18 32.43
N LEU A 18 1.28 -4.27 33.25
CA LEU A 18 0.36 -3.23 32.77
C LEU A 18 1.05 -2.21 31.84
N ALA A 19 2.32 -1.88 32.07
CA ALA A 19 3.07 -0.96 31.20
C ALA A 19 3.33 -1.54 29.79
N SER A 20 3.29 -2.87 29.62
CA SER A 20 3.51 -3.52 28.31
C SER A 20 2.27 -3.50 27.40
N ALA A 21 1.06 -3.36 27.97
CA ALA A 21 -0.19 -3.26 27.22
C ALA A 21 -0.41 -1.88 26.57
N ALA A 22 0.37 -0.87 26.99
CA ALA A 22 0.33 0.48 26.41
C ALA A 22 1.23 0.64 25.16
N ARG A 23 1.81 -0.45 24.63
CA ARG A 23 2.43 -0.43 23.30
C ARG A 23 1.34 -0.06 22.30
N SER A 24 1.40 1.18 21.83
CA SER A 24 0.55 1.70 20.78
C SER A 24 0.45 0.67 19.67
N HIS A 25 -0.77 0.20 19.40
CA HIS A 25 -1.07 -0.55 18.19
C HIS A 25 -0.85 0.40 17.01
N THR A 26 0.37 0.44 16.47
CA THR A 26 0.57 0.95 15.13
C THR A 26 -0.09 -0.06 14.20
N PRO A 27 -1.08 0.30 13.38
CA PRO A 27 -1.72 -0.65 12.48
C PRO A 27 -0.64 -1.30 11.59
N ALA A 28 -0.68 -2.63 11.49
CA ALA A 28 0.32 -3.45 10.80
C ALA A 28 0.46 -3.14 9.29
N HIS A 29 -0.48 -2.37 8.72
CA HIS A 29 -0.60 -2.01 7.30
C HIS A 29 0.40 -0.95 6.76
N THR A 30 1.44 -0.56 7.50
CA THR A 30 2.11 0.72 7.18
C THR A 30 3.42 0.61 6.42
N ARG A 31 4.25 -0.41 6.69
CA ARG A 31 5.58 -0.56 6.07
C ARG A 31 5.61 -1.58 4.94
N ASP A 32 4.95 -2.72 5.12
CA ASP A 32 4.93 -3.80 4.13
C ASP A 32 4.12 -3.38 2.89
N ASP A 33 2.99 -2.72 3.11
CA ASP A 33 2.13 -2.18 2.05
C ASP A 33 2.87 -1.17 1.14
N GLU A 34 3.71 -0.30 1.70
CA GLU A 34 4.47 0.66 0.87
C GLU A 34 5.51 -0.03 -0.02
N ALA A 35 6.20 -1.04 0.51
CA ALA A 35 7.18 -1.81 -0.25
C ALA A 35 6.49 -2.55 -1.41
N GLY A 36 5.36 -3.20 -1.13
CA GLY A 36 4.55 -3.88 -2.14
C GLY A 36 4.03 -2.92 -3.22
N VAL A 37 3.51 -1.75 -2.83
CA VAL A 37 3.06 -0.74 -3.80
C VAL A 37 4.23 -0.24 -4.66
N ARG A 38 5.38 0.06 -4.06
CA ARG A 38 6.58 0.46 -4.82
C ARG A 38 7.01 -0.61 -5.80
N GLN A 39 6.98 -1.88 -5.41
CA GLN A 39 7.35 -2.98 -6.30
C GLN A 39 6.39 -3.09 -7.49
N ALA A 40 5.08 -2.98 -7.27
CA ALA A 40 4.09 -2.97 -8.35
C ALA A 40 4.33 -1.81 -9.33
N ILE A 41 4.62 -0.61 -8.83
CA ILE A 41 4.94 0.57 -9.65
C ILE A 41 6.27 0.39 -10.39
N GLN A 42 7.27 -0.27 -9.78
CA GLN A 42 8.52 -0.59 -10.45
C GLN A 42 8.28 -1.51 -11.65
N HIS A 43 7.47 -2.56 -11.49
CA HIS A 43 7.08 -3.41 -12.63
C HIS A 43 6.36 -2.63 -13.74
N TYR A 44 5.53 -1.65 -13.38
CA TYR A 44 4.90 -0.75 -14.35
C TYR A 44 5.94 0.12 -15.08
N PHE A 45 6.95 0.63 -14.38
CA PHE A 45 8.03 1.38 -15.01
C PHE A 45 8.89 0.50 -15.92
N ASP A 46 9.31 -0.66 -15.46
CA ASP A 46 10.15 -1.61 -16.19
C ASP A 46 9.44 -2.13 -17.44
N GLY A 47 8.14 -2.46 -17.34
CA GLY A 47 7.35 -2.92 -18.48
C GLY A 47 7.25 -1.86 -19.58
N HIS A 48 7.14 -0.58 -19.23
CA HIS A 48 7.18 0.51 -20.21
C HIS A 48 8.58 0.75 -20.76
N ALA A 49 9.60 0.71 -19.90
CA ALA A 49 10.98 0.98 -20.29
C ALA A 49 11.53 -0.07 -21.26
N THR A 50 11.12 -1.32 -21.08
CA THR A 50 11.57 -2.46 -21.90
C THR A 50 10.61 -2.79 -23.03
N GLY A 51 9.36 -2.35 -22.95
CA GLY A 51 8.29 -2.85 -23.82
C GLY A 51 7.88 -4.30 -23.52
N ASP A 52 8.29 -4.91 -22.39
CA ASP A 52 7.97 -6.30 -22.05
C ASP A 52 6.61 -6.44 -21.35
N SER A 53 5.67 -7.11 -22.03
CA SER A 53 4.33 -7.40 -21.51
C SER A 53 4.32 -8.34 -20.29
N VAL A 54 5.30 -9.25 -20.17
CA VAL A 54 5.40 -10.21 -19.05
C VAL A 54 5.78 -9.50 -17.77
N VAL A 55 6.70 -8.53 -17.86
CA VAL A 55 7.06 -7.65 -16.74
C VAL A 55 5.89 -6.73 -16.40
N MET A 56 5.28 -6.09 -17.40
CA MET A 56 4.13 -5.20 -17.20
C MET A 56 2.98 -5.88 -16.46
N ARG A 57 2.67 -7.15 -16.81
CA ARG A 57 1.60 -7.92 -16.17
C ARG A 57 1.74 -8.02 -14.64
N ARG A 58 2.97 -8.03 -14.11
CA ARG A 58 3.22 -8.13 -12.66
C ARG A 58 2.75 -6.90 -11.86
N ALA A 59 2.51 -5.78 -12.53
CA ALA A 59 2.00 -4.56 -11.91
C ALA A 59 0.48 -4.58 -11.67
N PHE A 60 -0.25 -5.54 -12.23
CA PHE A 60 -1.71 -5.52 -12.28
C PHE A 60 -2.35 -6.76 -11.66
N HIS A 61 -3.53 -6.56 -11.09
CA HIS A 61 -4.46 -7.64 -10.79
C HIS A 61 -4.97 -8.27 -12.11
N PRO A 62 -5.24 -9.59 -12.17
CA PRO A 62 -5.74 -10.24 -13.39
C PRO A 62 -7.00 -9.58 -13.99
N ASP A 63 -7.90 -9.08 -13.14
CA ASP A 63 -9.14 -8.42 -13.56
C ASP A 63 -9.02 -6.90 -13.80
N ALA A 64 -7.78 -6.37 -13.89
CA ALA A 64 -7.57 -4.95 -14.08
C ALA A 64 -8.20 -4.42 -15.38
N ARG A 65 -8.69 -3.18 -15.32
CA ARG A 65 -9.17 -2.41 -16.46
C ARG A 65 -8.33 -1.16 -16.61
N VAL A 66 -7.84 -0.91 -17.82
CA VAL A 66 -7.08 0.30 -18.16
C VAL A 66 -8.00 1.23 -18.92
N MET A 67 -8.19 2.43 -18.37
CA MET A 67 -9.13 3.43 -18.89
C MET A 67 -8.35 4.67 -19.32
N PHE A 68 -8.61 5.17 -20.52
CA PHE A 68 -7.93 6.35 -21.06
C PHE A 68 -8.78 7.03 -22.13
N ILE A 69 -8.49 8.30 -22.41
CA ILE A 69 -9.07 9.02 -23.55
C ILE A 69 -8.07 8.98 -24.70
N ARG A 70 -8.50 8.52 -25.86
CA ARG A 70 -7.70 8.55 -27.10
C ARG A 70 -8.55 9.12 -28.21
N ASN A 71 -8.02 10.11 -28.92
CA ASN A 71 -8.72 10.82 -30.00
C ASN A 71 -10.10 11.39 -29.56
N GLY A 72 -10.18 11.88 -28.32
CA GLY A 72 -11.44 12.42 -27.76
C GLY A 72 -12.46 11.36 -27.31
N THR A 73 -12.17 10.06 -27.46
CA THR A 73 -13.07 8.98 -27.06
C THR A 73 -12.58 8.31 -25.77
N PHE A 74 -13.48 8.20 -24.79
CA PHE A 74 -13.25 7.40 -23.60
C PHE A 74 -13.18 5.91 -23.98
N THR A 75 -12.06 5.28 -23.66
CA THR A 75 -11.77 3.88 -23.98
C THR A 75 -11.47 3.11 -22.70
N THR A 76 -11.97 1.88 -22.62
CA THR A 76 -11.61 0.93 -21.58
C THR A 76 -11.05 -0.32 -22.23
N ARG A 77 -9.94 -0.83 -21.71
CA ARG A 77 -9.33 -2.09 -22.12
C ARG A 77 -9.25 -3.04 -20.94
N THR A 78 -9.46 -4.31 -21.22
CA THR A 78 -9.04 -5.41 -20.36
C THR A 78 -7.52 -5.46 -20.26
N LEU A 79 -6.98 -6.11 -19.22
CA LEU A 79 -5.53 -6.28 -19.10
C LEU A 79 -4.90 -6.98 -20.34
N PRO A 80 -5.46 -8.07 -20.90
CA PRO A 80 -4.93 -8.68 -22.13
C PRO A 80 -4.87 -7.70 -23.31
N GLU A 81 -5.92 -6.90 -23.54
CA GLU A 81 -5.95 -5.91 -24.62
C GLU A 81 -4.95 -4.77 -24.42
N PHE A 82 -4.66 -4.42 -23.16
CA PHE A 82 -3.62 -3.45 -22.83
C PHE A 82 -2.22 -4.03 -23.09
N LEU A 83 -1.97 -5.27 -22.62
CA LEU A 83 -0.69 -5.96 -22.77
C LEU A 83 -0.36 -6.29 -24.23
N ALA A 84 -1.37 -6.48 -25.09
CA ALA A 84 -1.17 -6.70 -26.52
C ALA A 84 -0.52 -5.50 -27.25
N GLY A 85 -0.48 -4.31 -26.62
CA GLY A 85 0.19 -3.13 -27.17
C GLY A 85 1.70 -3.08 -26.95
N PHE A 86 2.27 -4.02 -26.19
CA PHE A 86 3.68 -4.07 -25.85
C PHE A 86 4.45 -4.89 -26.89
N THR A 87 5.53 -4.31 -27.44
CA THR A 87 6.26 -4.86 -28.58
C THR A 87 7.49 -5.68 -28.19
N GLY A 88 7.86 -5.70 -26.92
CA GLY A 88 9.12 -6.29 -26.43
C GLY A 88 10.34 -5.40 -26.64
N GLU A 89 10.15 -4.18 -27.15
CA GLU A 89 11.23 -3.23 -27.44
C GLU A 89 10.97 -1.88 -26.75
N PRO A 90 12.01 -1.22 -26.21
CA PRO A 90 11.91 0.13 -25.68
C PRO A 90 11.38 1.12 -26.73
N ALA A 91 10.69 2.17 -26.25
CA ALA A 91 10.37 3.31 -27.11
C ALA A 91 11.65 4.03 -27.55
N ALA A 92 11.64 4.64 -28.73
CA ALA A 92 12.81 5.34 -29.28
C ALA A 92 13.29 6.54 -28.43
N ASP A 93 12.41 7.10 -27.60
CA ASP A 93 12.69 8.22 -26.71
C ASP A 93 12.86 7.80 -25.23
N GLU A 94 13.00 6.50 -24.98
CA GLU A 94 13.03 5.95 -23.63
C GLU A 94 14.15 6.53 -22.77
N ASP A 95 15.32 6.80 -23.36
CA ASP A 95 16.50 7.41 -22.72
C ASP A 95 16.23 8.79 -22.12
N ARG A 96 15.18 9.48 -22.61
CA ARG A 96 14.80 10.83 -22.17
C ARG A 96 13.67 10.83 -21.16
N ARG A 97 13.11 9.67 -20.79
CA ARG A 97 11.94 9.59 -19.91
C ARG A 97 12.35 9.62 -18.44
N LEU A 98 11.68 10.49 -17.68
CA LEU A 98 11.81 10.58 -16.23
C LEU A 98 10.57 10.01 -15.55
N ARG A 99 10.79 9.23 -14.49
CA ARG A 99 9.74 8.56 -13.73
C ARG A 99 9.93 8.85 -12.26
N THR A 100 8.87 9.33 -11.60
CA THR A 100 8.88 9.71 -10.19
C THR A 100 7.68 9.10 -9.49
N ILE A 101 7.84 8.70 -8.24
CA ILE A 101 6.76 8.18 -7.39
C ILE A 101 6.47 9.18 -6.28
N THR A 102 5.25 9.71 -6.24
CA THR A 102 4.73 10.46 -5.10
C THR A 102 3.68 9.61 -4.39
N MET A 103 3.89 9.33 -3.11
CA MET A 103 3.02 8.47 -2.31
C MET A 103 2.07 9.33 -1.47
N HIS A 104 0.76 9.11 -1.61
CA HIS A 104 -0.26 9.70 -0.76
C HIS A 104 -0.94 8.60 0.04
N LYS A 105 -0.81 8.64 1.38
CA LYS A 105 -1.46 7.70 2.30
C LYS A 105 -2.60 8.43 3.00
N SER A 106 -3.81 7.92 2.83
CA SER A 106 -5.00 8.40 3.54
C SER A 106 -5.53 7.25 4.38
N PHE A 107 -5.68 7.48 5.68
CA PHE A 107 -6.29 6.50 6.58
C PHE A 107 -7.76 6.86 6.77
N HIS A 108 -8.65 5.89 6.61
CA HIS A 108 -10.06 6.09 6.92
C HIS A 108 -10.21 6.19 8.44
N ALA A 109 -10.47 7.39 8.96
CA ALA A 109 -10.88 7.54 10.36
C ALA A 109 -12.29 6.98 10.51
N ALA A 110 -12.49 6.04 11.44
CA ALA A 110 -13.83 5.55 11.78
C ALA A 110 -14.76 6.75 12.06
N PRO A 111 -16.03 6.70 11.64
CA PRO A 111 -16.96 7.79 11.91
C PRO A 111 -16.98 8.04 13.42
N LYS A 112 -16.74 9.30 13.85
CA LYS A 112 -17.03 9.72 15.21
C LYS A 112 -18.47 9.32 15.49
N ALA A 113 -18.67 8.44 16.47
CA ALA A 113 -20.02 8.12 16.95
C ALA A 113 -20.70 9.45 17.25
N VAL A 114 -21.72 9.79 16.45
CA VAL A 114 -22.62 10.90 16.77
C VAL A 114 -23.29 10.45 18.05
N ALA A 115 -22.81 10.96 19.19
CA ALA A 115 -23.48 10.79 20.46
C ALA A 115 -24.88 11.35 20.26
N ALA A 116 -25.87 10.46 20.21
CA ALA A 116 -27.27 10.81 20.20
C ALA A 116 -27.56 11.48 21.55
N ALA A 117 -27.45 12.80 21.58
CA ALA A 117 -28.00 13.61 22.66
C ALA A 117 -29.51 13.73 22.41
N ALA A 118 -30.21 12.66 22.75
CA ALA A 118 -31.60 12.73 23.14
C ALA A 118 -31.65 13.08 24.63
N SER A 119 -32.05 14.31 24.95
CA SER A 119 -32.86 14.72 26.12
C SER A 119 -33.09 16.23 26.05
#